data_AF-A0A6G3X8S6-F1
#
_entry.id   AF-A0A6G3X8S6-F1
#
_cell.length_a   1.000
_cell.length_b   1.000
_cell.length_c   1.000
_cell.angle_alpha   90.00
_cell.angle_beta   90.00
_cell.angle_gamma   90.00
#
_symmetry.space_group_name_H-M   'P 1'
#
loop_
_entity.id
_entity.type
_entity.pdbx_description
1 polymer ?
#
loop_
_entity_poly.entity_id
_entity_poly.type
_entity_poly.pdbx_seq_one_letter_code
_entity_poly.pdbx_strand_id
1 'polypeptide(L)'
;ASHVHRIQQILDAAHEYGRRVAFVGRSMVRNMGIARDLGYLKVPAGLVVDVKTLDDLPDDEVVLVCTGSQGEPMAALSRMANRDHQIRIVPGDTVILASSLIPGNENAVYRV
;
A
#
# COMPACT_ATOMS: atom_id res chain seq x y z
N ALA A 1 4.22 0.16 8.45
CA ALA A 1 5.32 0.15 7.46
C ALA A 1 6.60 -0.57 7.94
N SER A 2 6.55 -1.41 8.98
CA SER A 2 7.72 -2.14 9.51
C SER A 2 7.64 -3.65 9.30
N HIS A 3 6.47 -4.17 8.91
CA HIS A 3 6.26 -5.60 8.76
C HIS A 3 6.74 -6.10 7.38
N VAL A 4 8.07 -6.17 7.20
CA VAL A 4 8.70 -6.51 5.90
C VAL A 4 8.17 -7.82 5.32
N HIS A 5 8.02 -8.88 6.12
CA HIS A 5 7.51 -10.17 5.62
C HIS A 5 6.06 -10.10 5.13
N ARG A 6 5.21 -9.24 5.71
CA ARG A 6 3.84 -9.04 5.21
C ARG A 6 3.87 -8.36 3.85
N ILE A 7 4.77 -7.40 3.66
CA ILE A 7 4.95 -6.74 2.37
C ILE A 7 5.55 -7.72 1.35
N GLN A 8 6.48 -8.58 1.74
CA GLN A 8 7.01 -9.64 0.87
C GLN A 8 5.89 -10.50 0.29
N GLN A 9 4.98 -11.01 1.13
CA GLN A 9 3.83 -11.80 0.67
C GLN A 9 2.92 -11.03 -0.29
N ILE A 10 2.75 -9.72 -0.08
CA ILE A 10 1.97 -8.87 -1.01
C ILE A 10 2.69 -8.74 -2.35
N LEU A 11 4.01 -8.55 -2.34
CA LEU A 11 4.81 -8.50 -3.57
C LEU A 11 4.78 -9.83 -4.31
N ASP A 12 4.91 -10.94 -3.60
CA ASP A 12 4.90 -12.28 -4.17
C ASP A 12 3.55 -12.55 -4.87
N ALA A 13 2.43 -12.24 -4.19
CA ALA A 13 1.10 -12.35 -4.78
C ALA A 13 0.92 -11.41 -5.98
N ALA A 14 1.33 -10.14 -5.88
CA ALA A 14 1.24 -9.22 -7.01
C ALA A 14 2.03 -9.73 -8.22
N HIS A 15 3.22 -10.28 -7.99
CA HIS A 15 4.04 -10.86 -9.05
C HIS A 15 3.41 -12.08 -9.70
N GLU A 16 2.85 -13.00 -8.90
CA GLU A 16 2.17 -14.21 -9.36
C GLU A 16 0.98 -13.88 -10.28
N TYR A 17 0.20 -12.85 -9.93
CA TYR A 17 -0.98 -12.43 -10.69
C TYR A 17 -0.68 -11.35 -11.75
N GLY A 18 0.59 -11.10 -12.08
CA GLY A 18 0.98 -10.19 -13.16
C GLY A 18 0.72 -8.70 -12.88
N ARG A 19 0.58 -8.31 -11.61
CA ARG A 19 0.32 -6.92 -11.20
C ARG A 19 1.59 -6.15 -10.89
N ARG A 20 1.53 -4.83 -11.04
CA ARG A 20 2.59 -3.88 -10.65
C ARG A 20 2.24 -3.22 -9.32
N VAL A 21 3.28 -2.96 -8.52
CA VAL A 21 3.13 -2.45 -7.16
C VAL A 21 3.68 -1.02 -7.06
N ALA A 22 2.95 -0.12 -6.41
CA ALA A 22 3.51 1.16 -5.93
C ALA A 22 3.38 1.31 -4.42
N PHE A 23 4.44 1.82 -3.79
CA PHE A 23 4.43 2.17 -2.36
C PHE A 23 3.93 3.60 -2.16
N VAL A 24 2.91 3.77 -1.31
CA VAL A 24 2.30 5.07 -1.03
C VAL A 24 2.47 5.45 0.44
N GLY A 25 2.98 6.66 0.67
CA GLY A 25 3.22 7.21 2.00
C GLY A 25 4.69 7.17 2.40
N ARG A 26 5.14 8.27 3.02
CA ARG A 26 6.56 8.53 3.32
C ARG A 26 7.24 7.39 4.09
N SER A 27 6.57 6.84 5.11
CA SER A 27 7.14 5.76 5.92
C SER A 27 7.20 4.44 5.18
N MET A 28 6.24 4.15 4.28
CA MET A 28 6.27 2.94 3.46
C MET A 28 7.43 2.99 2.45
N VAL A 29 7.53 4.09 1.69
CA VAL A 29 8.61 4.28 0.70
C VAL A 29 9.98 4.19 1.37
N ARG A 30 10.17 4.93 2.48
CA ARG A 30 11.45 4.93 3.20
C ARG A 30 11.82 3.55 3.72
N ASN A 31 10.92 2.89 4.44
CA ASN A 31 11.25 1.63 5.10
C ASN A 31 11.40 0.48 4.09
N MET A 32 10.60 0.44 3.03
CA MET A 32 10.73 -0.59 1.99
C MET A 32 11.98 -0.37 1.14
N GLY A 33 12.37 0.89 0.90
CA GLY A 33 13.67 1.22 0.30
C GLY A 33 14.83 0.65 1.12
N ILE A 34 14.88 0.99 2.42
CA ILE A 34 15.93 0.47 3.33
C ILE A 34 15.91 -1.06 3.37
N ALA A 35 14.73 -1.68 3.50
CA ALA A 35 14.60 -3.15 3.56
C ALA A 35 15.08 -3.82 2.26
N ARG A 36 14.81 -3.23 1.10
CA ARG A 36 15.29 -3.72 -0.20
C ARG A 36 16.81 -3.58 -0.31
N ASP A 37 17.34 -2.40 0.02
CA ASP A 37 18.78 -2.10 -0.11
C ASP A 37 19.63 -2.97 0.83
N LEU A 38 19.11 -3.30 2.02
CA LEU A 38 19.73 -4.23 2.97
C LEU A 38 19.41 -5.70 2.69
N GLY A 39 18.60 -6.01 1.67
CA GLY A 39 18.27 -7.37 1.25
C GLY A 39 17.24 -8.10 2.12
N TYR A 40 16.57 -7.44 3.06
CA TYR A 40 15.44 -7.99 3.84
C TYR A 40 14.16 -8.12 3.02
N LEU A 41 13.98 -7.28 2.00
CA LEU A 41 12.86 -7.34 1.07
C LEU A 41 13.38 -7.74 -0.32
N LYS A 42 12.85 -8.83 -0.87
CA LYS A 42 13.17 -9.30 -2.22
C LYS A 42 12.14 -8.75 -3.20
N VAL A 43 12.62 -8.02 -4.20
CA VAL A 43 11.76 -7.36 -5.18
C VAL A 43 12.21 -7.79 -6.58
N PRO A 44 11.41 -8.60 -7.30
CA PRO A 44 11.65 -8.90 -8.71
C PRO A 44 11.82 -7.63 -9.55
N ALA A 45 12.68 -7.70 -10.56
CA ALA A 45 12.92 -6.57 -11.45
C ALA A 45 11.61 -6.14 -12.14
N GLY A 46 11.37 -4.83 -12.17
CA GLY A 46 10.16 -4.26 -12.72
C GLY A 46 8.95 -4.30 -11.79
N LEU A 47 8.84 -5.19 -10.80
CA LEU A 47 7.60 -5.33 -10.02
C LEU A 47 7.13 -4.04 -9.36
N VAL A 48 8.05 -3.29 -8.75
CA VAL A 48 7.76 -2.02 -8.08
C VAL A 48 8.00 -0.84 -9.03
N VAL A 49 6.99 0.02 -9.15
CA VAL A 49 7.00 1.22 -10.01
C VAL A 49 6.67 2.48 -9.23
N ASP A 50 6.89 3.64 -9.85
CA ASP A 50 6.41 4.91 -9.31
C ASP A 50 4.88 4.97 -9.39
N VAL A 51 4.26 5.67 -8.43
CA VAL A 51 2.80 5.80 -8.37
C VAL A 51 2.23 6.42 -9.65
N LYS A 52 2.96 7.32 -10.32
CA LYS A 52 2.52 7.95 -11.57
C LYS A 52 2.44 6.97 -12.73
N THR A 53 3.24 5.90 -12.71
CA THR A 53 3.20 4.86 -13.75
C THR A 53 1.91 4.04 -13.66
N LEU A 54 1.25 4.02 -12.50
CA LEU A 54 0.00 3.28 -12.35
C LEU A 54 -1.17 3.91 -13.11
N ASP A 55 -1.13 5.23 -13.35
CA ASP A 55 -2.19 5.94 -14.10
C ASP A 55 -2.30 5.48 -15.56
N ASP A 56 -1.22 4.88 -16.09
CA ASP A 56 -1.14 4.36 -17.46
C ASP A 56 -1.47 2.85 -17.56
N LEU A 57 -1.75 2.18 -16.43
CA LEU A 57 -2.03 0.75 -16.37
C LEU A 57 -3.54 0.47 -16.22
N PRO A 58 -4.02 -0.68 -16.73
CA PRO A 58 -5.36 -1.19 -16.40
C PRO A 58 -5.53 -1.43 -14.90
N ASP A 59 -6.73 -1.16 -14.36
CA ASP A 59 -7.02 -1.29 -12.92
C ASP A 59 -6.71 -2.69 -12.34
N ASP A 60 -6.89 -3.74 -13.15
CA ASP A 60 -6.63 -5.13 -12.76
C ASP A 60 -5.13 -5.51 -12.79
N GLU A 61 -4.27 -4.62 -13.26
CA GLU A 61 -2.81 -4.76 -13.22
C GLU A 61 -2.18 -3.95 -12.08
N VAL A 62 -2.98 -3.27 -11.26
CA VAL A 62 -2.50 -2.33 -10.23
C VAL A 62 -2.62 -2.90 -8.81
N VAL A 63 -1.59 -2.67 -8.00
CA VAL A 63 -1.59 -2.85 -6.53
C VAL A 63 -0.95 -1.64 -5.85
N LEU A 64 -1.67 -1.02 -4.92
CA LEU A 64 -1.14 0.04 -4.07
C LEU A 64 -0.89 -0.47 -2.65
N VAL A 65 0.34 -0.31 -2.18
CA VAL A 65 0.72 -0.65 -0.80
C VAL A 65 0.91 0.65 -0.02
N CYS A 66 -0.07 0.97 0.82
CA CYS A 66 -0.14 2.26 1.50
C CYS A 66 -0.03 2.19 3.03
N THR A 67 0.15 3.36 3.64
CA THR A 67 0.08 3.57 5.10
C THR A 67 -1.34 3.94 5.54
N GLY A 68 -1.66 3.79 6.83
CA GLY A 68 -2.91 4.31 7.41
C GLY A 68 -3.86 3.24 7.91
N SER A 69 -3.36 2.03 8.17
CA SER A 69 -4.20 0.90 8.55
C SER A 69 -4.77 0.98 9.97
N GLN A 70 -4.41 2.01 10.74
CA GLN A 70 -5.01 2.33 12.05
C GLN A 70 -5.94 3.56 11.99
N GLY A 71 -6.25 4.05 10.80
CA GLY A 71 -7.07 5.24 10.62
C GLY A 71 -6.34 6.54 10.99
N GLU A 72 -4.99 6.55 10.93
CA GLU A 72 -4.22 7.77 11.22
C GLU A 72 -4.64 8.88 10.23
N PRO A 73 -5.12 10.06 10.69
CA PRO A 73 -5.81 11.02 9.81
C PRO A 73 -4.99 11.51 8.62
N MET A 74 -3.68 11.67 8.81
CA MET A 74 -2.76 12.18 7.78
C MET A 74 -2.12 11.07 6.93
N ALA A 75 -2.45 9.80 7.20
CA ALA A 75 -1.94 8.70 6.41
C ALA A 75 -2.70 8.54 5.10
N ALA A 76 -2.05 7.86 4.15
CA ALA A 76 -2.56 7.71 2.79
C ALA A 76 -4.00 7.17 2.74
N LEU A 77 -4.30 6.07 3.45
CA LEU A 77 -5.62 5.45 3.40
C LEU A 77 -6.74 6.38 3.91
N SER A 78 -6.55 7.00 5.08
CA SER A 78 -7.53 7.95 5.63
C SER A 78 -7.77 9.14 4.71
N ARG A 79 -6.72 9.63 4.03
CA ARG A 79 -6.86 10.72 3.06
C ARG A 79 -7.60 10.26 1.80
N MET A 80 -7.40 9.02 1.34
CA MET A 80 -8.17 8.45 0.23
C MET A 80 -9.66 8.35 0.59
N ALA A 81 -9.99 7.83 1.77
CA ALA A 81 -11.37 7.72 2.26
C ALA A 81 -12.06 9.10 2.36
N ASN A 82 -11.33 10.12 2.81
CA ASN A 82 -11.82 11.51 2.89
C ASN A 82 -11.74 12.30 1.57
N ARG A 83 -11.35 11.66 0.46
CA ARG A 83 -11.16 12.31 -0.86
C ARG A 83 -10.13 13.46 -0.87
N ASP A 84 -9.20 13.45 0.07
CA ASP A 84 -8.08 14.38 0.20
C ASP A 84 -6.75 13.74 -0.25
N HIS A 85 -6.80 12.86 -1.24
CA HIS A 85 -5.60 12.21 -1.78
C HIS A 85 -5.62 12.22 -3.31
N GLN A 86 -4.43 12.14 -3.92
CA GLN A 86 -4.30 12.08 -5.38
C GLN A 86 -4.97 10.82 -5.96
N ILE A 87 -4.89 9.72 -5.23
CA ILE A 87 -5.61 8.47 -5.54
C ILE A 87 -7.06 8.64 -5.06
N ARG A 88 -8.01 8.41 -5.97
CA ARG A 88 -9.45 8.42 -5.67
C ARG A 88 -9.97 7.00 -5.71
N ILE A 89 -10.63 6.60 -4.62
CA ILE A 89 -11.33 5.31 -4.55
C ILE A 89 -12.56 5.38 -5.45
N VAL A 90 -12.73 4.37 -6.29
CA VAL A 90 -13.86 4.23 -7.21
C VAL A 90 -14.64 2.95 -6.94
N PRO A 91 -15.91 2.84 -7.38
CA PRO A 91 -16.65 1.59 -7.29
C PRO A 91 -15.92 0.46 -8.01
N GLY A 92 -15.72 -0.66 -7.31
CA GLY A 92 -14.95 -1.82 -7.81
C GLY A 92 -13.59 -2.00 -7.14
N ASP A 93 -13.04 -0.94 -6.53
CA ASP A 93 -11.79 -1.04 -5.80
C ASP A 93 -11.89 -2.01 -4.61
N THR A 94 -10.82 -2.78 -4.40
CA THR A 94 -10.68 -3.66 -3.25
C THR A 94 -9.64 -3.11 -2.29
N VAL A 95 -10.06 -2.83 -1.05
CA VAL A 95 -9.18 -2.34 0.02
C VAL A 95 -8.97 -3.44 1.05
N ILE A 96 -7.71 -3.80 1.32
CA ILE A 96 -7.35 -4.83 2.30
C ILE A 96 -6.57 -4.21 3.45
N LEU A 97 -7.15 -4.22 4.65
CA LEU A 97 -6.45 -3.85 5.88
C LEU A 97 -5.68 -5.06 6.43
N ALA A 98 -4.48 -5.29 5.90
CA ALA A 98 -3.60 -6.38 6.33
C ALA A 98 -2.87 -6.09 7.66
N SER A 99 -3.60 -5.67 8.69
CA SER A 99 -3.05 -5.37 10.02
C SER A 99 -4.03 -5.70 11.14
N SER A 100 -3.52 -5.97 12.34
CA SER A 100 -4.33 -5.98 13.55
C SER A 100 -4.89 -4.60 13.86
N LEU A 101 -6.06 -4.54 14.50
CA LEU A 101 -6.59 -3.31 15.08
C LEU A 101 -6.01 -3.13 16.48
N ILE A 102 -5.27 -2.05 16.72
CA ILE A 102 -4.73 -1.74 18.04
C ILE A 102 -5.89 -1.20 18.91
N PRO A 103 -6.10 -1.74 20.12
CA PRO A 103 -7.14 -1.25 21.02
C PRO A 103 -7.07 0.27 21.22
N GLY A 104 -8.20 0.96 21.05
CA GLY A 104 -8.31 2.42 21.10
C GLY A 104 -8.40 3.10 19.72
N ASN A 105 -8.05 2.40 18.64
CA ASN A 105 -8.13 2.91 17.27
C ASN A 105 -9.43 2.52 16.53
N GLU A 106 -10.37 1.84 17.18
CA GLU A 106 -11.60 1.30 16.57
C GLU A 106 -12.36 2.38 15.80
N ASN A 107 -12.65 3.50 16.45
CA ASN A 107 -13.38 4.62 15.85
C ASN A 107 -12.61 5.31 14.71
N ALA A 108 -11.28 5.22 14.69
CA ALA A 108 -10.49 5.76 13.59
C ALA A 108 -10.57 4.82 12.39
N VAL A 109 -10.37 3.51 12.62
CA VAL A 109 -10.42 2.48 11.58
C VAL A 109 -11.82 2.38 10.96
N TYR A 110 -12.90 2.36 11.74
CA TYR A 110 -14.27 2.24 11.21
C TYR A 110 -14.74 3.45 10.39
N ARG A 111 -14.00 4.56 10.42
CA ARG A 111 -14.34 5.78 9.68
C ARG A 111 -13.70 5.84 8.30
N VAL A 112 -12.74 4.96 8.06
CA VAL A 112 -11.97 4.83 6.82
C VAL A 112 -12.58 3.72 5.99
#